data_AF-A0A3N5VRQ6-F1
#
_entry.id   AF-A0A3N5VRQ6-F1
#
_cell.length_a   1.000
_cell.length_b   1.000
_cell.length_c   1.000
_cell.angle_alpha   90.00
_cell.angle_beta   90.00
_cell.angle_gamma   90.00
#
_symmetry.space_group_name_H-M   'P 1'
#
loop_
_entity.id
_entity.type
_entity.pdbx_description
1 polymer ?
#
loop_
_entity_poly.entity_id
_entity_poly.type
_entity_poly.pdbx_seq_one_letter_code
_entity_poly.pdbx_strand_id
1 'polypeptide(L)'
;PTYRQYGIALLVVTGLPYAFAFLGGSRRPRAPRTLLLAGTQMVMLLNILSHVGSMNLFNSYVPGLVSSLAIILPFSLYFFASALREGWLRGSDFLYLVPAAVILHGPGLVGLMLLARLE
;
A
#
# COMPACT_ATOMS: atom_id res chain seq x y z
N PRO A 1 -16.71 12.84 -1.87
CA PRO A 1 -16.25 11.92 -2.94
C PRO A 1 -17.43 11.27 -3.68
N THR A 2 -17.51 11.46 -4.99
CA THR A 2 -18.47 10.73 -5.85
C THR A 2 -17.99 9.29 -6.10
N TYR A 3 -18.91 8.36 -6.37
CA TYR A 3 -18.61 6.94 -6.64
C TYR A 3 -17.50 6.76 -7.71
N ARG A 4 -17.49 7.63 -8.72
CA ARG A 4 -16.49 7.66 -9.79
C ARG A 4 -15.08 8.04 -9.32
N GLN A 5 -14.96 9.00 -8.40
CA GLN A 5 -13.67 9.40 -7.80
C GLN A 5 -13.09 8.27 -6.95
N TYR A 6 -13.95 7.60 -6.17
CA TYR A 6 -13.54 6.43 -5.39
C TYR A 6 -13.05 5.30 -6.30
N GLY A 7 -13.75 5.02 -7.41
CA GLY A 7 -13.35 4.01 -8.38
C GLY A 7 -11.99 4.29 -9.03
N ILE A 8 -11.73 5.55 -9.44
CA ILE A 8 -10.44 5.94 -10.03
C ILE A 8 -9.31 5.84 -9.00
N ALA A 9 -9.52 6.36 -7.79
CA ALA A 9 -8.53 6.25 -6.72
C ALA A 9 -8.22 4.78 -6.39
N LEU A 10 -9.25 3.92 -6.33
CA LEU A 10 -9.09 2.49 -6.10
C LEU A 10 -8.32 1.82 -7.26
N LEU A 11 -8.63 2.15 -8.51
CA LEU A 11 -7.94 1.63 -9.69
C LEU A 11 -6.47 2.04 -9.72
N VAL A 12 -6.16 3.30 -9.39
CA VAL A 12 -4.79 3.81 -9.35
C VAL A 12 -4.02 3.17 -8.20
N VAL A 13 -4.57 3.16 -6.99
CA VAL A 13 -3.93 2.59 -5.79
C VAL A 13 -3.78 1.07 -5.89
N THR A 14 -4.67 0.37 -6.59
CA THR A 14 -4.55 -1.08 -6.81
C THR A 14 -3.67 -1.39 -8.00
N GLY A 15 -3.87 -0.69 -9.12
CA GLY A 15 -3.20 -0.95 -10.40
C GLY A 15 -1.71 -0.60 -10.40
N LEU A 16 -1.30 0.50 -9.75
CA LEU A 16 0.11 0.89 -9.64
C LEU A 16 0.97 -0.21 -8.97
N PRO A 17 0.59 -0.78 -7.81
CA PRO A 17 1.32 -1.90 -7.22
C PRO A 17 1.51 -3.09 -8.16
N TYR A 18 0.45 -3.52 -8.84
CA TYR A 18 0.52 -4.64 -9.78
C TYR A 18 1.38 -4.30 -11.01
N ALA A 19 1.28 -3.07 -11.53
CA ALA A 19 2.13 -2.61 -12.62
C ALA A 19 3.62 -2.61 -12.20
N PHE A 20 3.93 -2.12 -10.99
CA PHE A 20 5.30 -2.17 -10.47
C PHE A 20 5.78 -3.60 -10.25
N ALA A 21 4.93 -4.50 -9.74
CA ALA A 21 5.25 -5.90 -9.54
C ALA A 21 5.52 -6.62 -10.87
N PHE A 22 4.70 -6.35 -11.89
CA PHE A 22 4.86 -6.92 -13.23
C PHE A 22 6.11 -6.41 -13.95
N LEU A 23 6.48 -5.14 -13.75
CA LEU A 23 7.72 -4.55 -14.26
C LEU A 23 8.97 -4.93 -13.42
N GLY A 24 8.78 -5.69 -12.34
CA GLY A 24 9.78 -6.05 -11.33
C GLY A 24 10.68 -7.23 -11.72
N GLY A 25 11.53 -7.04 -12.73
CA GLY A 25 12.50 -8.05 -13.20
C GLY A 25 13.89 -8.05 -12.53
N SER A 26 14.12 -7.26 -11.48
CA SER A 26 15.47 -7.11 -10.90
C SER A 26 15.62 -7.82 -9.57
N ARG A 27 16.27 -8.99 -9.58
CA ARG A 27 16.68 -9.77 -8.38
C ARG A 27 17.83 -9.14 -7.58
N ARG A 28 18.05 -7.82 -7.71
CA ARG A 28 19.19 -7.15 -7.08
C ARG A 28 18.79 -6.60 -5.71
N PRO A 29 19.52 -6.95 -4.63
CA PRO A 29 19.33 -6.34 -3.32
C PRO A 29 19.40 -4.82 -3.42
N ARG A 30 18.44 -4.11 -2.79
CA ARG A 30 18.41 -2.64 -2.70
C ARG A 30 18.39 -1.87 -4.03
N ALA A 31 17.96 -2.51 -5.12
CA ALA A 31 17.66 -1.75 -6.33
C ALA A 31 16.51 -0.76 -6.06
N PRO A 32 16.52 0.45 -6.65
CA PRO A 32 15.43 1.43 -6.49
C PRO A 32 14.04 0.84 -6.75
N ARG A 33 13.93 -0.11 -7.68
CA ARG A 33 12.68 -0.83 -8.00
C ARG A 33 12.21 -1.72 -6.84
N THR A 34 13.14 -2.41 -6.16
CA THR A 34 12.82 -3.24 -4.99
C THR A 34 12.31 -2.37 -3.84
N LEU A 35 12.90 -1.19 -3.64
CA LEU A 35 12.44 -0.23 -2.64
C LEU A 35 11.07 0.37 -2.98
N LEU A 36 10.79 0.65 -4.25
CA LEU A 36 9.46 1.08 -4.71
C LEU A 36 8.39 0.01 -4.46
N LEU A 37 8.70 -1.26 -4.75
CA LEU A 37 7.81 -2.39 -4.45
C LEU A 37 7.57 -2.52 -2.95
N ALA A 38 8.62 -2.46 -2.15
CA ALA A 38 8.52 -2.50 -0.70
C ALA A 38 7.70 -1.32 -0.14
N GLY A 39 7.89 -0.11 -0.67
CA GLY A 39 7.12 1.07 -0.30
C GLY A 39 5.65 0.93 -0.64
N THR A 40 5.35 0.41 -1.83
CA THR A 40 3.97 0.14 -2.24
C THR A 40 3.33 -0.92 -1.35
N GLN A 41 4.06 -1.99 -1.03
CA GLN A 41 3.57 -3.02 -0.13
C GLN A 41 3.36 -2.49 1.30
N MET A 42 4.19 -1.53 1.73
CA MET A 42 4.02 -0.86 3.02
C MET A 42 2.76 0.01 3.05
N VAL A 43 2.45 0.72 1.96
CA VAL A 43 1.18 1.45 1.82
C VAL A 43 -0.02 0.50 1.89
N MET A 44 0.05 -0.64 1.18
CA MET A 44 -1.00 -1.67 1.25
C MET A 44 -1.16 -2.25 2.65
N LEU A 45 -0.06 -2.41 3.40
CA LEU A 45 -0.10 -2.85 4.79
C LEU A 45 -0.77 -1.80 5.70
N LEU A 46 -0.44 -0.51 5.53
CA LEU A 46 -1.10 0.59 6.24
C LEU A 46 -2.59 0.70 5.89
N ASN A 47 -2.97 0.38 4.65
CA ASN A 47 -4.38 0.39 4.24
C ASN A 47 -5.23 -0.57 5.08
N ILE A 48 -4.68 -1.73 5.49
CA ILE A 48 -5.37 -2.65 6.42
C ILE A 48 -5.68 -1.94 7.74
N LEU A 49 -4.72 -1.18 8.29
CA LEU A 49 -4.93 -0.42 9.52
C LEU A 49 -6.01 0.65 9.35
N SER A 50 -6.11 1.28 8.18
CA SER A 50 -7.19 2.22 7.89
C SER A 50 -8.57 1.55 7.87
N HIS A 51 -8.68 0.35 7.30
CA HIS A 51 -9.94 -0.41 7.31
C HIS A 51 -10.35 -0.83 8.72
N VAL A 52 -9.39 -1.34 9.52
CA VAL A 52 -9.63 -1.72 10.92
C VAL A 52 -9.98 -0.50 11.77
N GLY A 53 -9.23 0.61 11.61
CA GLY A 53 -9.49 1.86 12.32
C GLY A 53 -10.86 2.44 11.99
N SER A 54 -11.25 2.43 10.72
CA SER A 54 -12.57 2.88 10.28
C SER A 54 -13.68 1.99 10.82
N MET A 55 -13.50 0.66 10.82
CA MET A 55 -14.48 -0.27 11.41
C MET A 55 -14.72 0.05 12.89
N ASN A 56 -13.65 0.24 13.66
CA ASN A 56 -13.74 0.56 15.09
C ASN A 56 -14.38 1.94 15.33
N LEU A 57 -14.05 2.94 14.52
CA LEU A 57 -14.56 4.31 14.68
C LEU A 57 -16.05 4.41 14.34
N PHE A 58 -16.48 3.75 13.26
CA PHE A 58 -17.86 3.82 12.76
C PHE A 58 -18.74 2.66 13.27
N ASN A 59 -18.18 1.73 14.04
CA ASN A 59 -18.83 0.50 14.51
C ASN A 59 -19.62 -0.23 13.41
N SER A 60 -19.09 -0.19 12.19
CA SER A 60 -19.77 -0.62 10.97
C SER A 60 -18.82 -1.36 10.06
N TYR A 61 -19.35 -2.29 9.27
CA TYR A 61 -18.57 -3.02 8.28
C TYR A 61 -18.02 -2.05 7.22
N VAL A 62 -16.71 -2.14 6.98
CA VAL A 62 -16.04 -1.36 5.93
C VAL A 62 -15.79 -2.27 4.73
N PRO A 63 -16.32 -1.93 3.54
CA PRO A 63 -16.03 -2.64 2.31
C PRO A 63 -14.51 -2.73 2.09
N GLY A 64 -14.02 -3.94 1.81
CA GLY A 64 -12.59 -4.21 1.63
C GLY A 64 -11.86 -4.69 2.90
N LEU A 65 -12.52 -4.72 4.07
CA LEU A 65 -11.91 -5.25 5.29
C LEU A 65 -11.58 -6.75 5.16
N VAL A 66 -12.51 -7.55 4.63
CA VAL A 66 -12.32 -9.00 4.47
C VAL A 66 -11.16 -9.30 3.52
N SER A 67 -11.12 -8.67 2.33
CA SER A 67 -10.03 -8.87 1.38
C SER A 67 -8.69 -8.36 1.93
N SER A 68 -8.71 -7.26 2.69
CA SER A 68 -7.53 -6.72 3.36
C SER A 68 -6.94 -7.71 4.37
N LEU A 69 -7.77 -8.34 5.20
CA LEU A 69 -7.31 -9.31 6.20
C LEU A 69 -6.98 -10.68 5.60
N ALA A 70 -7.75 -11.15 4.63
CA ALA A 70 -7.61 -12.50 4.08
C ALA A 70 -6.54 -12.61 2.97
N ILE A 71 -6.25 -11.51 2.26
CA ILE A 71 -5.35 -11.53 1.10
C ILE A 71 -4.18 -10.56 1.32
N ILE A 72 -4.46 -9.29 1.56
CA ILE A 72 -3.41 -8.25 1.61
C ILE A 72 -2.48 -8.49 2.80
N LEU A 73 -3.03 -8.80 3.99
CA LEU A 73 -2.26 -9.02 5.20
C LEU A 73 -1.29 -10.21 5.08
N PRO A 74 -1.76 -11.46 4.78
CA PRO A 74 -0.85 -12.59 4.68
C PRO A 74 0.19 -12.41 3.57
N PHE A 75 -0.20 -11.84 2.43
CA PHE A 75 0.74 -11.55 1.35
C PHE A 75 1.80 -10.51 1.77
N SER A 76 1.40 -9.43 2.45
CA SER A 76 2.33 -8.41 2.96
C SER A 76 3.33 -9.00 3.95
N LEU A 77 2.85 -9.80 4.90
CA LEU A 77 3.69 -10.46 5.90
C LEU A 77 4.67 -11.42 5.22
N TYR A 78 4.20 -12.23 4.28
CA TYR A 78 5.04 -13.13 3.49
C TYR A 78 6.10 -12.35 2.70
N PHE A 79 5.70 -11.29 2.00
CA PHE A 79 6.61 -10.45 1.22
C PHE A 79 7.73 -9.86 2.09
N PHE A 80 7.39 -9.21 3.21
CA PHE A 80 8.40 -8.58 4.07
C PHE A 80 9.27 -9.62 4.78
N ALA A 81 8.70 -10.75 5.20
CA ALA A 81 9.47 -11.85 5.77
C ALA A 81 10.47 -12.43 4.76
N SER A 82 10.04 -12.69 3.52
CA SER A 82 10.94 -13.19 2.46
C SER A 82 11.98 -12.13 2.08
N ALA A 83 11.58 -10.87 1.93
CA ALA A 83 12.49 -9.78 1.57
C ALA A 83 13.58 -9.55 2.64
N LEU A 84 13.25 -9.71 3.93
CA LEU A 84 14.24 -9.67 5.00
C LEU A 84 15.14 -10.92 5.00
N ARG A 85 14.55 -12.11 4.85
CA ARG A 85 15.28 -13.39 4.85
C ARG A 85 16.25 -13.51 3.69
N GLU A 86 15.86 -13.02 2.51
CA GLU A 86 16.66 -13.05 1.27
C GLU A 86 17.59 -11.83 1.16
N GLY A 87 17.60 -10.93 2.14
CA GLY A 87 18.48 -9.76 2.17
C GLY A 87 18.13 -8.68 1.14
N TRP A 88 16.91 -8.70 0.60
CA TRP A 88 16.41 -7.66 -0.31
C TRP A 88 16.15 -6.35 0.45
N LEU A 89 15.74 -6.48 1.71
CA LEU A 89 15.57 -5.41 2.69
C LEU A 89 16.35 -5.71 3.96
N ARG A 90 16.67 -4.67 4.72
CA ARG A 90 17.16 -4.73 6.10
C ARG A 90 16.11 -4.15 7.05
N GLY A 91 16.19 -4.50 8.33
CA GLY A 91 15.33 -3.89 9.36
C GLY A 91 15.44 -2.36 9.40
N SER A 92 16.63 -1.80 9.11
CA SER A 92 16.84 -0.35 8.98
C SER A 92 16.00 0.28 7.87
N ASP A 93 15.59 -0.50 6.86
CA ASP A 93 14.86 0.03 5.71
C ASP A 93 13.44 0.46 6.11
N PHE A 94 12.90 -0.11 7.18
CA PHE A 94 11.60 0.26 7.73
C PHE A 94 11.57 1.68 8.32
N LEU A 95 12.72 2.24 8.71
CA LEU A 95 12.82 3.60 9.24
C LEU A 95 12.37 4.66 8.24
N TYR A 96 12.53 4.40 6.93
CA TYR A 96 12.08 5.31 5.89
C TYR A 96 10.86 4.78 5.12
N LEU A 97 10.68 3.47 5.00
CA LEU A 97 9.49 2.89 4.35
C LEU A 97 8.20 3.22 5.11
N VAL A 98 8.21 3.18 6.46
CA VAL A 98 7.01 3.45 7.26
C VAL A 98 6.58 4.92 7.14
N PRO A 99 7.45 5.93 7.39
CA PRO A 99 7.06 7.33 7.19
C PRO A 99 6.63 7.64 5.76
N ALA A 100 7.35 7.12 4.76
CA ALA A 100 6.99 7.32 3.35
C ALA A 100 5.59 6.77 3.04
N ALA A 101 5.26 5.59 3.56
CA ALA A 101 3.95 5.00 3.36
C ALA A 101 2.83 5.79 4.08
N VAL A 102 3.08 6.30 5.29
CA VAL A 102 2.12 7.18 5.99
C VAL A 102 1.85 8.46 5.19
N ILE A 103 2.91 9.07 4.63
CA ILE A 103 2.79 10.27 3.81
C ILE A 103 2.03 9.98 2.51
N LEU A 104 2.34 8.88 1.83
CA LEU A 104 1.63 8.49 0.60
C LEU A 104 0.15 8.16 0.87
N HIS A 105 -0.12 7.42 1.95
CA HIS A 105 -1.45 6.90 2.25
C HIS A 105 -2.38 7.93 2.89
N GLY A 106 -1.86 8.86 3.70
CA GLY A 106 -2.68 9.94 4.27
C GLY A 106 -2.71 11.15 3.35
N PRO A 107 -1.72 12.05 3.44
CA PRO A 107 -1.62 13.24 2.59
C PRO A 107 -1.67 12.95 1.08
N GLY A 108 -1.03 11.89 0.61
CA GLY A 108 -0.99 11.56 -0.82
C GLY A 108 -2.38 11.19 -1.38
N LEU A 109 -3.16 10.39 -0.66
CA LEU A 109 -4.55 10.09 -1.05
C LEU A 109 -5.44 11.33 -1.01
N VAL A 110 -5.30 12.18 0.01
CA VAL A 110 -6.04 13.46 0.07
C VAL A 110 -5.68 14.35 -1.11
N GLY A 111 -4.39 14.48 -1.43
CA GLY A 111 -3.91 15.22 -2.60
C GLY A 111 -4.49 14.69 -3.91
N LEU A 112 -4.48 13.36 -4.11
CA LEU A 112 -5.07 12.72 -5.29
C LEU A 112 -6.57 12.99 -5.40
N MET A 113 -7.30 12.91 -4.28
CA MET A 113 -8.74 13.20 -4.25
C MET A 113 -9.04 14.66 -4.58
N LEU A 114 -8.20 15.59 -4.11
CA LEU A 114 -8.33 17.02 -4.43
C LEU A 114 -8.05 17.29 -5.90
N LEU A 115 -7.01 16.66 -6.48
CA LEU A 115 -6.71 16.74 -7.91
C LEU A 115 -7.86 16.16 -8.76
N ALA A 116 -8.39 15.00 -8.38
CA ALA A 116 -9.54 14.36 -9.05
C ALA A 116 -10.88 15.09 -8.86
N ARG A 117 -10.91 16.19 -8.09
CA ARG A 117 -12.05 17.11 -7.99
C ARG A 117 -11.95 18.29 -8.96
N LEU A 118 -10.75 18.56 -9.48
CA LEU A 118 -10.49 19.65 -10.41
C LEU A 118 -10.74 19.26 -11.87
N GLU A 119 -11.06 17.99 -12.14
CA GLU A 119 -11.54 17.47 -13.43
C GLU A 119 -13.02 17.08 -13.38
#